data_AF-A0A8T7BGS7-F1
#
_entry.id   AF-A0A8T7BGS7-F1
#
_cell.length_a   1.000
_cell.length_b   1.000
_cell.length_c   1.000
_cell.angle_alpha   90.00
_cell.angle_beta   90.00
_cell.angle_gamma   90.00
#
_symmetry.space_group_name_H-M   'P 1'
#
loop_
_entity.id
_entity.type
_entity.pdbx_description
1 polymer ?
#
loop_
_entity_poly.entity_id
_entity_poly.type
_entity_poly.pdbx_seq_one_letter_code
_entity_poly.pdbx_strand_id
1 'polypeptide(L)'
;MIVESKRKQESALYREIVSAGDYWMHTVQCGQTLRILDLEGNQAADTLFYNAENPAERYSAIDTIRTQGNVYLTAGTKLLSNMGNTMLEIVADTCGRHDTLGGACSTESNTVRYALEKKTMHACRDSWMLAVLQNPGAG
;
A
#
# COMPACT_ATOMS: atom_id res chain seq x y z
N MET A 1 -11.66 13.74 -1.56
CA MET A 1 -11.69 15.12 -1.01
C MET A 1 -10.34 15.35 -0.37
N ILE A 2 -9.67 16.47 -0.63
CA ILE A 2 -8.37 16.74 -0.02
C ILE A 2 -8.57 17.01 1.48
N VAL A 3 -7.89 16.24 2.31
CA VAL A 3 -7.91 16.34 3.77
C VAL A 3 -6.48 16.30 4.28
N GLU A 4 -5.99 17.40 4.83
CA GLU A 4 -4.64 17.45 5.38
C GLU A 4 -4.57 16.84 6.78
N SER A 5 -3.44 16.20 7.07
CA SER A 5 -3.17 15.64 8.39
C SER A 5 -2.71 16.73 9.35
N LYS A 6 -3.34 16.83 10.52
CA LYS A 6 -2.90 17.72 11.61
C LYS A 6 -1.66 17.20 12.37
N ARG A 7 -1.19 15.97 12.06
CA ARG A 7 -0.02 15.37 12.74
C ARG A 7 1.27 16.00 12.23
N LYS A 8 2.17 16.32 13.16
CA LYS A 8 3.47 16.93 12.88
C LYS A 8 4.52 15.87 12.57
N GLN A 9 5.39 16.13 11.59
CA GLN A 9 6.43 15.19 11.18
C GLN A 9 7.45 14.94 12.29
N GLU A 10 7.74 15.97 13.08
CA GLU A 10 8.73 15.93 14.16
C GLU A 10 8.31 15.00 15.31
N SER A 11 7.02 14.64 15.37
CA SER A 11 6.47 13.71 16.36
C SER A 11 6.44 12.26 15.88
N ALA A 12 6.99 11.96 14.70
CA ALA A 12 7.04 10.60 14.19
C ALA A 12 7.98 9.74 15.06
N LEU A 13 7.48 8.58 15.52
CA LEU A 13 8.26 7.62 16.30
C LEU A 13 9.30 6.86 15.45
N TYR A 14 9.05 6.79 14.14
CA TYR A 14 9.87 6.10 13.16
C TYR A 14 9.71 6.81 11.81
N ARG A 15 10.80 6.89 11.04
CA ARG A 15 10.83 7.48 9.71
C ARG A 15 11.85 6.76 8.85
N GLU A 16 11.44 6.42 7.63
CA GLU A 16 12.26 5.76 6.63
C GLU A 16 12.08 6.44 5.27
N ILE A 17 13.14 6.48 4.46
CA ILE A 17 13.06 6.90 3.07
C ILE A 17 13.26 5.66 2.21
N VAL A 18 12.23 5.28 1.46
CA VAL A 18 12.29 4.13 0.56
C VAL A 18 12.87 4.57 -0.77
N SER A 19 13.96 3.93 -1.20
CA SER A 19 14.57 4.22 -2.50
C SER A 19 13.66 3.80 -3.65
N ALA A 20 13.81 4.44 -4.80
CA ALA A 20 13.02 4.10 -5.99
C ALA A 20 13.21 2.62 -6.37
N GLY A 21 12.09 1.91 -6.55
CA GLY A 21 12.08 0.48 -6.88
C GLY A 21 12.34 -0.47 -5.71
N ASP A 22 12.57 0.07 -4.51
CA ASP A 22 12.75 -0.72 -3.29
C ASP A 22 11.41 -0.95 -2.56
N TYR A 23 11.46 -1.67 -1.45
CA TYR A 23 10.30 -1.96 -0.62
C TYR A 23 10.48 -1.45 0.83
N TRP A 24 9.38 -1.41 1.55
CA TRP A 24 9.37 -1.23 2.99
C TRP A 24 8.31 -2.13 3.62
N MET A 25 8.67 -2.81 4.70
CA MET A 25 7.80 -3.70 5.46
C MET A 25 7.97 -3.43 6.95
N HIS A 26 6.86 -3.21 7.65
CA HIS A 26 6.88 -2.93 9.08
C HIS A 26 5.51 -3.22 9.70
N THR A 27 5.50 -3.66 10.96
CA THR A 27 4.27 -3.84 11.73
C THR A 27 3.75 -2.50 12.24
N VAL A 28 2.51 -2.15 11.92
CA VAL A 28 1.82 -0.97 12.47
C VAL A 28 0.88 -1.45 13.58
N GLN A 29 1.14 -1.00 14.81
CA GLN A 29 0.35 -1.39 15.98
C GLN A 29 -1.00 -0.67 16.00
N CYS A 30 -1.99 -1.27 16.65
CA CYS A 30 -3.30 -0.64 16.84
C CYS A 30 -3.16 0.76 17.48
N GLY A 31 -3.87 1.74 16.92
CA GLY A 31 -3.81 3.15 17.36
C GLY A 31 -2.66 3.96 16.77
N GLN A 32 -1.69 3.33 16.10
CA GLN A 32 -0.65 4.05 15.35
C GLN A 32 -1.18 4.62 14.03
N THR A 33 -0.40 5.50 13.42
CA THR A 33 -0.72 6.10 12.12
C THR A 33 0.49 5.99 11.20
N LEU A 34 0.29 5.38 10.04
CA LEU A 34 1.24 5.40 8.93
C LEU A 34 0.98 6.63 8.05
N ARG A 35 2.05 7.32 7.66
CA ARG A 35 2.01 8.37 6.63
C ARG A 35 2.93 7.96 5.48
N ILE A 36 2.35 7.82 4.30
CA ILE A 36 3.10 7.69 3.05
C ILE A 36 3.21 9.10 2.45
N LEU A 37 4.43 9.51 2.14
CA LEU A 37 4.72 10.84 1.60
C LEU A 37 5.53 10.67 0.32
N ASP A 38 5.01 11.20 -0.78
CA ASP A 38 5.77 11.38 -2.01
C ASP A 38 6.68 12.61 -1.85
N LEU A 39 8.00 12.38 -1.86
CA LEU A 39 9.01 13.40 -1.55
C LEU A 39 9.32 14.31 -2.74
N GLU A 40 9.36 13.73 -3.94
CA GLU A 40 9.80 14.41 -5.16
C GLU A 40 8.64 14.67 -6.14
N GLY A 41 7.49 14.06 -5.88
CA GLY A 41 6.31 14.16 -6.74
C GLY A 41 6.30 13.06 -7.80
N ASN A 42 5.09 12.65 -8.18
CA ASN A 42 4.80 11.73 -9.27
C ASN A 42 5.27 10.27 -9.03
N GLN A 43 5.49 9.88 -7.77
CA GLN A 43 5.74 8.48 -7.41
C GLN A 43 4.46 7.79 -6.94
N ALA A 44 4.22 6.57 -7.43
CA ALA A 44 3.17 5.68 -6.93
C ALA A 44 3.78 4.59 -6.04
N ALA A 45 3.01 4.15 -5.05
CA ALA A 45 3.37 3.05 -4.16
C ALA A 45 2.27 1.98 -4.17
N ASP A 46 2.65 0.74 -4.47
CA ASP A 46 1.78 -0.41 -4.30
C ASP A 46 1.80 -0.81 -2.82
N THR A 47 0.64 -0.81 -2.17
CA THR A 47 0.53 -1.06 -0.73
C THR A 47 -0.29 -2.32 -0.44
N LEU A 48 0.25 -3.19 0.41
CA LEU A 48 -0.46 -4.34 0.94
C LEU A 48 -0.55 -4.23 2.47
N PHE A 49 -1.65 -4.71 3.04
CA PHE A 49 -1.84 -4.77 4.49
C PHE A 49 -2.26 -6.17 4.91
N TYR A 50 -1.63 -6.67 5.96
CA TYR A 50 -1.85 -7.99 6.55
C TYR A 50 -2.06 -7.82 8.05
N ASN A 51 -2.85 -8.70 8.65
CA ASN A 51 -2.87 -8.82 10.10
C ASN A 51 -1.53 -9.42 10.54
N ALA A 52 -0.82 -8.71 11.42
CA ALA A 52 0.52 -9.07 11.88
C ALA A 52 0.58 -10.41 12.64
N GLU A 53 -0.53 -10.83 13.25
CA GLU A 53 -0.64 -12.11 13.97
C GLU A 53 -1.25 -13.22 13.10
N ASN A 54 -1.87 -12.87 11.98
CA ASN A 54 -2.53 -13.81 11.07
C ASN A 54 -2.51 -13.32 9.61
N PRO A 55 -1.43 -13.58 8.85
CA PRO A 55 -1.31 -13.14 7.46
C PRO A 55 -2.36 -13.70 6.48
N ALA A 56 -3.14 -14.71 6.88
CA ALA A 56 -4.30 -15.15 6.11
C ALA A 56 -5.42 -14.08 6.07
N GLU A 57 -5.46 -13.20 7.07
CA GLU A 57 -6.26 -11.99 7.08
C GLU A 57 -5.48 -10.83 6.43
N ARG A 58 -5.97 -10.34 5.30
CA ARG A 58 -5.32 -9.32 4.49
C ARG A 58 -6.33 -8.35 3.89
N TYR A 59 -5.85 -7.18 3.49
CA TYR A 59 -6.64 -6.19 2.78
C TYR A 59 -7.38 -6.80 1.58
N SER A 60 -8.67 -6.53 1.50
CA SER A 60 -9.54 -6.91 0.39
C SER A 60 -10.05 -5.65 -0.31
N ALA A 61 -9.45 -5.38 -1.47
CA ALA A 61 -9.92 -4.32 -2.37
C ALA A 61 -11.38 -4.55 -2.78
N ILE A 62 -11.76 -5.80 -3.05
CA ILE A 62 -13.11 -6.17 -3.50
C ILE A 62 -14.15 -5.83 -2.42
N ASP A 63 -13.91 -6.26 -1.18
CA ASP A 63 -14.85 -6.00 -0.08
C ASP A 63 -14.92 -4.52 0.26
N THR A 64 -13.78 -3.82 0.21
CA THR A 64 -13.72 -2.36 0.41
C THR A 64 -14.53 -1.61 -0.65
N ILE A 65 -14.34 -1.93 -1.94
CA ILE A 65 -15.08 -1.31 -3.05
C ILE A 65 -16.57 -1.61 -2.92
N ARG A 66 -16.93 -2.89 -2.73
CA ARG A 66 -18.32 -3.34 -2.66
C ARG A 66 -19.07 -2.69 -1.51
N THR A 67 -18.46 -2.63 -0.33
CA THR A 67 -19.11 -2.11 0.88
C THR A 67 -19.29 -0.60 0.81
N GLN A 68 -18.34 0.12 0.20
CA GLN A 68 -18.38 1.58 0.15
C GLN A 68 -18.97 2.15 -1.14
N GLY A 69 -19.17 1.32 -2.18
CA GLY A 69 -19.68 1.77 -3.47
C GLY A 69 -18.75 2.73 -4.20
N ASN A 70 -17.44 2.68 -3.93
CA ASN A 70 -16.45 3.60 -4.50
C ASN A 70 -15.17 2.87 -4.89
N VAL A 71 -14.69 3.12 -6.10
CA VAL A 71 -13.47 2.48 -6.64
C VAL A 71 -12.18 3.22 -6.28
N TYR A 72 -12.31 4.48 -5.83
CA TYR A 72 -11.18 5.28 -5.38
C TYR A 72 -11.19 5.41 -3.85
N LEU A 73 -10.02 5.27 -3.24
CA LEU A 73 -9.82 5.45 -1.82
C LEU A 73 -9.50 6.92 -1.54
N THR A 74 -10.03 7.46 -0.44
CA THR A 74 -9.76 8.83 0.02
C THR A 74 -9.99 8.91 1.52
N ALA A 75 -9.79 10.08 2.12
CA ALA A 75 -10.08 10.28 3.54
C ALA A 75 -11.50 9.85 3.92
N GLY A 76 -11.64 9.10 5.01
CA GLY A 76 -12.87 8.46 5.49
C GLY A 76 -13.08 7.03 4.99
N THR A 77 -12.30 6.55 4.02
CA THR A 77 -12.37 5.16 3.56
C THR A 77 -11.82 4.21 4.63
N LYS A 78 -12.60 3.18 4.96
CA LYS A 78 -12.21 2.04 5.80
C LYS A 78 -11.74 0.89 4.92
N LEU A 79 -10.49 0.49 5.08
CA LEU A 79 -9.91 -0.64 4.38
C LEU A 79 -10.32 -1.93 5.09
N LEU A 80 -11.05 -2.78 4.38
CA LEU A 80 -11.59 -4.02 4.91
C LEU A 80 -10.66 -5.20 4.61
N SER A 81 -10.61 -6.16 5.52
CA SER A 81 -9.95 -7.44 5.28
C SER A 81 -10.85 -8.40 4.50
N ASN A 82 -10.26 -9.46 3.95
CA ASN A 82 -10.97 -10.61 3.39
C ASN A 82 -11.85 -11.38 4.40
N MET A 83 -11.78 -11.03 5.69
CA MET A 83 -12.64 -11.55 6.75
C MET A 83 -13.73 -10.55 7.18
N GLY A 84 -13.80 -9.38 6.53
CA GLY A 84 -14.80 -8.34 6.80
C GLY A 84 -14.46 -7.38 7.95
N ASN A 85 -13.28 -7.50 8.56
CA ASN A 85 -12.86 -6.59 9.63
C ASN A 85 -12.29 -5.30 9.04
N THR A 86 -12.45 -4.18 9.75
CA THR A 86 -11.73 -2.94 9.40
C THR A 86 -10.28 -3.04 9.87
N MET A 87 -9.34 -2.95 8.92
CA MET A 87 -7.90 -2.97 9.22
C MET A 87 -7.37 -1.57 9.47
N LEU A 88 -7.75 -0.62 8.61
CA LEU A 88 -7.23 0.75 8.58
C LEU A 88 -8.32 1.73 8.16
N GLU A 89 -8.16 2.99 8.53
CA GLU A 89 -8.94 4.10 8.01
C GLU A 89 -7.98 5.14 7.42
N ILE A 90 -8.28 5.61 6.21
CA ILE A 90 -7.56 6.73 5.63
C ILE A 90 -8.07 8.01 6.32
N VAL A 91 -7.25 8.59 7.19
CA VAL A 91 -7.65 9.76 7.99
C VAL A 91 -7.25 11.10 7.37
N ALA A 92 -6.38 11.08 6.36
CA ALA A 92 -5.91 12.25 5.62
C ALA A 92 -5.46 11.82 4.22
N ASP A 93 -5.70 12.66 3.23
CA ASP A 93 -5.41 12.40 1.82
C ASP A 93 -5.17 13.73 1.09
N THR A 94 -3.97 13.93 0.58
CA THR A 94 -3.58 15.10 -0.23
C THR A 94 -3.40 14.78 -1.72
N CYS A 95 -3.57 13.52 -2.11
CA CYS A 95 -3.54 13.09 -3.52
C CYS A 95 -4.93 13.14 -4.13
N GLY A 96 -5.94 12.68 -3.39
CA GLY A 96 -7.35 12.68 -3.81
C GLY A 96 -7.73 11.60 -4.81
N ARG A 97 -6.78 10.78 -5.28
CA ARG A 97 -7.01 9.78 -6.33
C ARG A 97 -6.17 8.50 -6.16
N HIS A 98 -6.41 7.78 -5.06
CA HIS A 98 -5.82 6.47 -4.83
C HIS A 98 -6.70 5.40 -5.47
N ASP A 99 -6.19 4.63 -6.42
CA ASP A 99 -6.93 3.48 -6.94
C ASP A 99 -6.66 2.23 -6.10
N THR A 100 -7.61 1.30 -6.13
CA THR A 100 -7.42 -0.06 -5.60
C THR A 100 -7.86 -1.12 -6.61
N LEU A 101 -7.92 -0.73 -7.88
CA LEU A 101 -8.37 -1.58 -9.00
C LEU A 101 -7.20 -2.27 -9.67
N GLY A 102 -6.07 -1.57 -9.78
CA GLY A 102 -4.85 -2.09 -10.39
C GLY A 102 -4.20 -3.13 -9.51
N GLY A 103 -3.93 -4.32 -10.06
CA GLY A 103 -2.97 -5.23 -9.47
C GLY A 103 -1.55 -4.68 -9.61
N ALA A 104 -0.66 -5.11 -8.71
CA ALA A 104 0.74 -4.71 -8.74
C ALA A 104 1.41 -5.06 -10.07
N CYS A 105 2.36 -4.23 -10.51
CA CYS A 105 3.13 -4.54 -11.70
C CYS A 105 4.00 -5.80 -11.48
N SER A 106 4.08 -6.62 -12.52
CA SER A 106 4.90 -7.84 -12.57
C SER A 106 5.75 -7.87 -13.83
N THR A 107 6.85 -8.61 -13.79
CA THR A 107 7.70 -8.89 -14.94
C THR A 107 6.89 -9.38 -16.15
N GLU A 108 5.93 -10.29 -15.93
CA GLU A 108 5.04 -10.80 -16.99
C GLU A 108 4.09 -9.73 -17.52
N SER A 109 3.51 -8.90 -16.64
CA SER A 109 2.61 -7.83 -17.08
C SER A 109 3.35 -6.77 -17.90
N ASN A 110 4.61 -6.48 -17.55
CA ASN A 110 5.45 -5.50 -18.23
C ASN A 110 5.79 -5.97 -19.65
N THR A 111 6.10 -7.25 -19.83
CA THR A 111 6.42 -7.78 -21.16
C THR A 111 5.22 -7.83 -22.10
N VAL A 112 4.03 -8.12 -21.56
CA VAL A 112 2.78 -8.12 -22.32
C VAL A 112 2.33 -6.70 -22.68
N ARG A 113 2.42 -5.75 -21.74
CA ARG A 113 1.93 -4.38 -21.95
C ARG A 113 2.83 -3.52 -22.81
N TYR A 114 4.15 -3.69 -22.69
CA TYR A 114 5.12 -2.75 -23.25
C TYR A 114 6.01 -3.38 -24.32
N ALA A 115 6.86 -4.34 -23.96
CA ALA A 115 7.69 -5.12 -24.90
C ALA A 115 8.47 -6.22 -24.16
N LEU A 116 8.96 -7.24 -24.87
CA LEU A 116 9.73 -8.35 -24.27
C LEU A 116 11.00 -7.89 -23.55
N GLU A 117 11.64 -6.82 -24.05
CA GLU A 117 12.87 -6.25 -23.48
C GLU A 117 12.65 -5.63 -22.09
N LYS A 118 11.38 -5.41 -21.70
CA LYS A 118 11.00 -4.87 -20.39
C LYS A 118 11.01 -5.91 -19.28
N LYS A 119 11.38 -7.16 -19.59
CA LYS A 119 11.46 -8.28 -18.63
C LYS A 119 12.33 -7.99 -17.41
N THR A 120 13.40 -7.22 -17.56
CA THR A 120 14.34 -6.93 -16.46
C THR A 120 14.09 -5.58 -15.80
N MET A 121 13.05 -4.85 -16.22
CA MET A 121 12.66 -3.62 -15.54
C MET A 121 12.01 -3.94 -14.20
N HIS A 122 12.06 -2.96 -13.29
CA HIS A 122 11.45 -3.06 -11.98
C HIS A 122 9.97 -3.51 -12.04
N ALA A 123 9.61 -4.33 -11.06
CA ALA A 123 8.25 -4.79 -10.83
C ALA A 123 7.97 -4.84 -9.32
N CYS A 124 6.88 -4.22 -8.86
CA CYS A 124 6.48 -4.19 -7.46
C CYS A 124 6.25 -5.59 -6.89
N ARG A 125 5.78 -6.54 -7.71
CA ARG A 125 5.71 -7.96 -7.32
C ARG A 125 7.06 -8.52 -6.90
N ASP A 126 8.13 -8.18 -7.60
CA ASP A 126 9.47 -8.72 -7.32
C ASP A 126 10.04 -8.11 -6.04
N SER A 127 9.81 -6.81 -5.81
CA SER A 127 10.15 -6.15 -4.55
C SER A 127 9.36 -6.74 -3.37
N TRP A 128 8.08 -7.07 -3.55
CA TRP A 128 7.30 -7.80 -2.54
C TRP A 128 7.86 -9.19 -2.24
N MET A 129 8.21 -9.97 -3.27
CA MET A 129 8.80 -11.30 -3.06
C MET A 129 10.12 -11.23 -2.29
N LEU A 130 10.95 -10.22 -2.58
CA LEU A 130 12.17 -9.95 -1.82
C LEU A 130 11.85 -9.58 -0.37
N ALA A 131 10.84 -8.74 -0.15
CA ALA A 131 10.40 -8.34 1.19
C ALA A 131 10.03 -9.54 2.06
N VAL A 132 9.20 -10.44 1.56
CA VAL A 132 8.78 -11.65 2.30
C VAL A 132 9.96 -12.58 2.56
N LEU A 133 10.85 -12.75 1.57
CA LEU A 133 12.04 -13.60 1.71
C LEU A 133 12.97 -13.07 2.82
N GLN A 134 13.15 -11.76 2.90
CA GLN A 134 14.02 -11.12 3.89
C GLN A 134 13.34 -10.95 5.26
N ASN A 135 12.02 -11.16 5.34
CA ASN A 135 11.22 -11.04 6.56
C ASN A 135 10.36 -12.31 6.79
N PRO A 136 10.97 -13.49 7.03
CA PRO A 136 10.28 -14.77 7.05
C PRO A 136 9.23 -14.93 8.17
N GLY A 137 9.19 -14.04 9.16
CA GLY A 137 8.17 -14.00 10.22
C GLY A 137 6.96 -13.10 9.92
N ALA A 138 6.92 -12.45 8.76
CA ALA A 138 5.85 -11.54 8.36
C ALA A 138 4.82 -12.18 7.40
N GLY A 139 4.96 -13.47 7.08
CA GLY A 139 4.14 -14.22 6.11
C GLY A 139 3.36 -15.37 6.73
#